data_AF-W0UBM9-F1
#
_entry.id   AF-W0UBM9-F1
#
_cell.length_a   1.000
_cell.length_b   1.000
_cell.length_c   1.000
_cell.angle_alpha   90.00
_cell.angle_beta   90.00
_cell.angle_gamma   90.00
#
_symmetry.space_group_name_H-M   'P 1'
#
loop_
_entity.id
_entity.type
_entity.pdbx_description
1 polymer ?
#
loop_
_entity_poly.entity_id
_entity_poly.type
_entity_poly.pdbx_seq_one_letter_code
_entity_poly.pdbx_strand_id
1 'polypeptide(L)'
;WSRRSDVLNAWAMTVVLWGACIAVVGIKVVPFLLIQAVYGASLLEVVNYLEHYGLCRKQLPSGRYERCTPQHSWNSNHVVTNLFLYHL
;
A
#
# COMPACT_ATOMS: atom_id res chain seq x y z
N TRP A 1 8.75 -7.65 21.16
CA TRP A 1 8.27 -8.43 20.01
C TRP A 1 7.41 -9.59 20.52
N SER A 2 6.14 -9.67 20.12
CA SER A 2 5.28 -10.82 20.42
C SER A 2 5.08 -11.63 19.13
N ARG A 3 4.96 -12.97 19.23
CA ARG A 3 4.74 -13.86 18.07
C ARG A 3 3.39 -13.65 17.36
N ARG A 4 2.52 -12.77 17.89
CA ARG A 4 1.23 -12.42 17.31
C ARG A 4 1.26 -11.12 16.52
N SER A 5 2.41 -10.50 16.34
CA SER A 5 2.51 -9.28 15.55
C SER A 5 2.35 -9.62 14.07
N ASP A 6 1.35 -9.02 13.44
CA ASP A 6 1.07 -9.25 12.02
C ASP A 6 2.21 -8.78 11.12
N VAL A 7 2.87 -7.69 11.53
CA VAL A 7 4.08 -7.18 10.86
C VAL A 7 5.16 -8.26 10.84
N LEU A 8 5.40 -8.89 11.99
CA LEU A 8 6.38 -9.97 12.12
C LEU A 8 6.09 -11.17 11.23
N ASN A 9 4.83 -11.59 11.21
CA ASN A 9 4.38 -12.69 10.36
C ASN A 9 4.52 -12.34 8.88
N ALA A 10 4.17 -11.10 8.49
CA ALA A 10 4.31 -10.63 7.11
C ALA A 10 5.77 -10.60 6.63
N TRP A 11 6.70 -10.15 7.49
CA TRP A 11 8.14 -10.21 7.19
C TRP A 11 8.63 -11.65 7.02
N ALA A 12 8.22 -12.56 7.92
CA ALA A 12 8.59 -13.97 7.84
C ALA A 12 8.06 -14.63 6.56
N MET A 13 6.80 -14.38 6.19
CA MET A 13 6.20 -14.87 4.95
C MET A 13 6.94 -14.36 3.71
N THR A 14 7.33 -13.08 3.71
CA THR A 14 8.11 -12.49 2.61
C THR A 14 9.45 -13.19 2.43
N VAL A 15 10.20 -13.44 3.52
CA VAL A 15 11.48 -14.15 3.48
C VAL A 15 11.32 -15.58 2.94
N VAL A 16 10.29 -16.30 3.39
CA VAL A 16 10.00 -17.66 2.91
C VAL A 16 9.68 -17.66 1.43
N LEU A 17 8.83 -16.73 0.97
CA LEU A 17 8.46 -16.61 -0.45
C LEU A 17 9.67 -16.29 -1.33
N TRP A 18 10.49 -15.30 -0.94
CA TRP A 18 11.68 -14.93 -1.69
C TRP A 18 12.72 -16.05 -1.71
N GLY A 19 12.92 -16.72 -0.57
CA GLY A 19 13.79 -17.89 -0.47
C GLY A 19 13.35 -19.02 -1.40
N ALA A 20 12.05 -19.30 -1.47
CA ALA A 20 11.48 -20.30 -2.38
C ALA A 20 11.68 -19.90 -3.86
N CYS A 21 11.43 -18.64 -4.22
CA CYS A 21 11.66 -18.16 -5.59
C CYS A 21 13.13 -18.27 -5.99
N ILE A 22 14.06 -17.89 -5.11
CA ILE A 22 15.50 -17.99 -5.37
C ILE A 22 15.94 -19.46 -5.44
N ALA A 23 15.37 -20.35 -4.63
CA ALA A 23 15.70 -21.78 -4.67
C ALA A 23 15.25 -22.45 -5.97
N VAL A 24 14.10 -22.05 -6.53
CA VAL A 24 13.55 -22.63 -7.77
C VAL A 24 14.17 -22.02 -9.03
N VAL A 25 14.32 -20.70 -9.08
CA VAL A 25 14.75 -19.95 -10.28
C VAL A 25 16.26 -19.66 -10.27
N GLY A 26 16.88 -19.70 -9.09
CA GLY A 26 18.27 -19.32 -8.88
C GLY A 26 18.45 -17.85 -8.56
N ILE A 27 19.68 -17.47 -8.16
CA ILE A 27 20.03 -16.12 -7.69
C ILE A 27 19.80 -15.01 -8.74
N LYS A 28 19.69 -15.36 -10.03
CA LYS A 28 19.43 -14.42 -11.11
C LYS A 28 18.08 -13.70 -10.99
N VAL A 29 17.13 -14.24 -10.21
CA VAL A 29 15.81 -13.61 -9.97
C VAL A 29 15.87 -12.46 -8.96
N VAL A 30 16.94 -12.35 -8.16
CA VAL A 30 17.06 -11.35 -7.09
C VAL A 30 16.89 -9.91 -7.58
N PRO A 31 17.52 -9.46 -8.69
CA PRO A 31 17.30 -8.10 -9.20
C PRO A 31 15.83 -7.84 -9.55
N PHE A 32 15.12 -8.83 -10.09
CA PHE A 32 13.70 -8.70 -10.42
C PHE A 32 12.84 -8.58 -9.15
N LEU A 33 13.12 -9.40 -8.13
CA LEU A 33 12.44 -9.33 -6.82
C LEU A 33 12.63 -7.97 -6.14
N LEU A 34 13.82 -7.37 -6.24
CA LEU A 34 14.09 -6.04 -5.71
C LEU A 34 13.35 -4.95 -6.47
N ILE A 35 13.37 -4.99 -7.80
CA ILE A 35 12.67 -4.00 -8.63
C ILE A 35 11.16 -4.04 -8.38
N GLN A 36 10.56 -5.23 -8.34
CA GLN A 36 9.12 -5.34 -8.05
C GLN A 36 8.78 -4.83 -6.65
N ALA A 37 9.65 -5.07 -5.65
CA ALA A 37 9.40 -4.61 -4.28
C ALA A 37 9.41 -3.09 -4.18
N VAL A 38 10.38 -2.44 -4.82
CA VAL A 38 10.45 -0.98 -4.90
C VAL A 38 9.22 -0.45 -5.64
N TYR A 39 8.88 -1.04 -6.79
CA TYR A 39 7.72 -0.62 -7.57
C TYR A 39 6.41 -0.74 -6.78
N GLY A 40 6.18 -1.85 -6.10
CA GLY A 40 5.01 -2.07 -5.26
C GLY A 40 4.94 -1.10 -4.07
N ALA A 41 6.08 -0.86 -3.40
CA ALA A 41 6.16 0.11 -2.31
C ALA A 41 5.87 1.54 -2.78
N SER A 42 6.46 1.95 -3.91
CA SER A 42 6.19 3.26 -4.52
C SER A 42 4.74 3.40 -4.96
N LEU A 43 4.11 2.35 -5.48
CA LEU A 43 2.69 2.39 -5.84
C LEU A 43 1.81 2.57 -4.61
N LEU A 44 2.07 1.86 -3.52
CA LEU A 44 1.36 2.05 -2.25
C LEU A 44 1.53 3.47 -1.71
N GLU A 45 2.73 4.04 -1.83
CA GLU A 45 2.99 5.42 -1.43
C GLU A 45 2.24 6.43 -2.32
N VAL A 46 2.24 6.25 -3.64
CA VAL A 46 1.51 7.10 -4.58
C VAL A 46 0.01 7.01 -4.32
N VAL A 47 -0.54 5.82 -4.10
CA VAL A 47 -1.97 5.65 -3.78
C VAL A 47 -2.29 6.29 -2.43
N ASN A 48 -1.47 6.07 -1.39
CA ASN A 48 -1.64 6.74 -0.09
C ASN A 48 -1.58 8.27 -0.23
N TYR A 49 -0.65 8.77 -1.05
CA TYR A 49 -0.51 10.20 -1.32
C TYR A 49 -1.73 10.75 -2.06
N LEU A 50 -2.22 10.05 -3.09
CA LEU A 50 -3.43 10.42 -3.80
C LEU A 50 -4.66 10.35 -2.90
N GLU A 51 -4.76 9.33 -2.03
CA GLU A 51 -5.85 9.20 -1.07
C GLU A 51 -5.87 10.37 -0.09
N HIS A 52 -4.72 10.82 0.41
CA HIS A 52 -4.66 11.87 1.44
C HIS A 52 -4.52 13.29 0.91
N TYR A 53 -3.96 13.47 -0.29
CA TYR A 53 -3.58 14.76 -0.86
C TYR A 53 -4.09 14.98 -2.29
N GLY A 54 -4.72 13.99 -2.94
CA GLY A 54 -5.21 14.10 -4.31
C GLY A 54 -6.43 15.00 -4.49
N LEU A 55 -7.11 15.39 -3.41
CA LEU A 55 -8.27 16.29 -3.46
C LEU A 55 -7.87 17.72 -3.07
N CYS A 56 -7.93 18.62 -4.06
CA CYS A 56 -7.73 20.05 -3.87
C CYS A 56 -8.74 20.60 -2.83
N ARG A 57 -8.22 21.11 -1.71
CA ARG A 57 -9.06 21.76 -0.69
C ARG A 57 -9.54 23.11 -1.21
N LYS A 58 -10.83 23.39 -1.05
CA LYS A 58 -11.36 24.73 -1.36
C LYS A 58 -10.81 25.74 -0.36
N GLN A 59 -10.42 26.91 -0.87
CA GLN A 59 -10.05 28.05 -0.05
C GLN A 59 -11.33 28.78 0.34
N LEU A 60 -11.55 28.98 1.64
CA LEU A 60 -12.69 29.75 2.12
C LEU A 60 -12.51 31.24 1.76
N PRO A 61 -13.61 32.00 1.64
CA PRO A 61 -13.57 33.46 1.43
C PRO A 61 -12.76 34.22 2.50
N SER A 62 -12.51 33.59 3.66
CA SER A 62 -11.67 34.09 4.74
C SER A 62 -10.16 33.80 4.55
N GLY A 63 -9.74 33.26 3.41
CA GLY A 63 -8.33 32.95 3.08
C GLY A 63 -7.77 31.66 3.70
N ARG A 64 -8.52 30.95 4.56
CA ARG A 64 -8.10 29.67 5.15
C ARG A 64 -8.56 28.49 4.29
N TYR A 65 -7.78 27.41 4.26
CA TYR A 65 -8.22 26.15 3.66
C TYR A 65 -9.21 25.41 4.58
N GLU A 66 -10.17 24.70 3.99
CA GLU A 66 -11.11 23.85 4.74
C GLU A 66 -10.37 22.81 5.60
N ARG A 67 -10.99 22.44 6.74
CA ARG A 67 -10.47 21.38 7.60
C ARG A 67 -10.47 20.05 6.85
N CYS A 68 -9.48 19.20 7.14
CA CYS A 68 -9.44 17.83 6.62
C CYS A 68 -10.68 17.07 7.11
N THR A 69 -11.55 16.68 6.18
CA THR A 69 -12.74 15.87 6.43
C THR A 69 -12.66 14.60 5.59
N PRO A 70 -13.40 13.52 5.94
CA PRO A 70 -13.35 12.25 5.21
C PRO A 70 -13.77 12.35 3.72
N GLN A 71 -14.45 13.42 3.31
CA GLN A 71 -14.76 13.68 1.91
C GLN A 71 -13.55 14.17 1.10
N HIS A 72 -12.47 14.59 1.76
CA HIS A 72 -11.20 14.99 1.16
C HIS A 72 -10.20 13.84 1.04
N SER A 73 -10.60 12.62 1.41
CA SER A 73 -9.88 11.40 1.09
C SER A 73 -10.63 10.61 0.04
N TRP A 74 -9.98 10.24 -1.06
CA TRP A 74 -10.52 9.25 -2.00
C TRP A 74 -10.42 7.86 -1.35
N ASN A 75 -11.26 7.61 -0.34
CA ASN A 75 -11.48 6.29 0.21
C ASN A 75 -12.87 5.82 -0.24
N SER A 76 -12.89 5.08 -1.33
CA SER A 76 -14.09 4.42 -1.83
C SER A 76 -14.31 3.14 -1.01
N ASN A 77 -14.92 3.27 0.16
CA ASN A 77 -15.44 2.12 0.91
C ASN A 77 -16.70 1.55 0.21
N HIS A 78 -16.56 1.10 -1.04
CA HIS A 78 -17.60 0.39 -1.76
C HIS A 78 -17.42 -1.11 -1.60
N VAL A 79 -18.29 -1.69 -0.76
CA VAL A 79 -18.42 -3.13 -0.44
C VAL A 79 -18.40 -4.01 -1.71
N VAL A 80 -18.94 -3.51 -2.82
CA VAL A 80 -19.05 -4.24 -4.09
C VAL A 80 -17.69 -4.46 -4.76
N THR A 81 -16.75 -3.51 -4.67
CA THR A 81 -15.41 -3.65 -5.25
C THR A 81 -14.52 -4.54 -4.38
N ASN A 82 -14.73 -4.53 -3.07
CA ASN A 82 -14.03 -5.39 -2.10
C ASN A 82 -14.39 -6.87 -2.25
N LEU A 83 -15.63 -7.18 -2.61
CA LEU A 83 -16.09 -8.57 -2.79
C LEU A 83 -15.49 -9.26 -4.03
N PHE A 84 -15.21 -8.50 -5.09
CA PHE A 84 -14.65 -9.04 -6.35
C PHE A 84 -13.12 -9.05 -6.40
N LEU A 85 -12.43 -8.19 -5.64
CA LEU A 85 -10.96 -8.07 -5.62
C LEU A 85 -10.29 -8.66 -4.36
N TYR A 86 -10.98 -9.58 -3.68
CA TYR A 86 -10.44 -10.48 -2.64
C TYR A 86 -9.38 -9.84 -1.72
N HIS A 87 -9.81 -9.07 -0.71
CA HIS A 87 -8.91 -8.70 0.37
C HIS A 87 -9.53 -8.95 1.75
N LEU A 88 -8.74 -9.68 2.55
CA LEU A 88 -8.82 -9.92 4.00
C LEU A 88 -8.74 -8.62 4.80
#